data_AF-A0A816CQ46-F1
#
_entry.id   AF-A0A816CQ46-F1
#
_cell.length_a   1.000
_cell.length_b   1.000
_cell.length_c   1.000
_cell.angle_alpha   90.00
_cell.angle_beta   90.00
_cell.angle_gamma   90.00
#
_symmetry.space_group_name_H-M   'P 1'
#
loop_
_entity.id
_entity.type
_entity.pdbx_description
1 polymer ?
#
loop_
_entity_poly.entity_id
_entity_poly.type
_entity_poly.pdbx_seq_one_letter_code
_entity_poly.pdbx_strand_id
1 'polypeptide(L)'
;VVKKSSPDEAVGVICKVKNRFQVVEYSEISSDTARRCKPDGELLFNAGNICNHFFSVNFLQAVCEDNENELRYHVAKKKIPCLGENGVKIESHKEPNGIKLEKFVFDVFPFSKTFAVWEVKREEEFSPLKTSEGSKDTPATCRRDLMAQHSRWLKQAGVEVPYTNK
;
A
#
# COMPACT_ATOMS: atom_id res chain seq x y z
N VAL A 1 0.79 -6.50 7.83
CA VAL A 1 0.33 -6.84 6.47
C VAL A 1 -1.06 -7.43 6.52
N VAL A 2 -1.79 -7.40 5.42
CA VAL A 2 -3.01 -8.19 5.25
C VAL A 2 -2.81 -9.18 4.13
N LYS A 3 -3.55 -10.29 4.16
CA LYS A 3 -3.57 -11.22 3.02
C LYS A 3 -4.05 -10.50 1.76
N LYS A 4 -3.25 -10.56 0.71
CA LYS A 4 -3.59 -10.05 -0.62
C LYS A 4 -4.77 -10.86 -1.17
N SER A 5 -5.83 -10.16 -1.55
CA SER A 5 -7.14 -10.72 -1.92
C SER A 5 -7.22 -11.21 -3.36
N SER A 6 -6.41 -10.64 -4.26
CA SER A 6 -6.29 -11.06 -5.66
C SER A 6 -4.93 -10.69 -6.23
N PRO A 7 -4.47 -11.33 -7.33
CA PRO A 7 -3.23 -10.93 -8.02
C PRO A 7 -3.21 -9.45 -8.40
N ASP A 8 -4.37 -8.91 -8.79
CA ASP A 8 -4.55 -7.57 -9.33
C ASP A 8 -4.86 -6.50 -8.25
N GLU A 9 -4.83 -6.86 -6.97
CA GLU A 9 -4.95 -5.88 -5.88
C GLU A 9 -3.75 -4.92 -5.91
N ALA A 10 -4.04 -3.61 -5.96
CA ALA A 10 -3.07 -2.51 -6.03
C ALA A 10 -2.41 -2.26 -4.66
N VAL A 11 -1.66 -3.26 -4.19
CA VAL A 11 -0.92 -3.24 -2.93
C VAL A 11 0.48 -3.79 -3.15
N GLY A 12 1.49 -3.08 -2.68
CA GLY A 12 2.86 -3.59 -2.62
C GLY A 12 2.95 -4.87 -1.77
N VAL A 13 3.86 -5.77 -2.11
CA VAL A 13 4.03 -7.04 -1.39
C VAL A 13 5.38 -7.06 -0.67
N ILE A 14 5.36 -7.45 0.61
CA ILE A 14 6.60 -7.69 1.36
C ILE A 14 7.20 -9.00 0.86
N CYS A 15 8.47 -8.96 0.44
CA CYS A 15 9.20 -10.14 0.02
C CYS A 15 10.70 -10.02 0.33
N LYS A 16 11.45 -11.06 -0.04
CA LYS A 16 12.90 -11.12 0.14
C LYS A 16 13.59 -11.23 -1.22
N VAL A 17 14.49 -10.31 -1.52
CA VAL A 17 15.29 -10.31 -2.75
C VAL A 17 16.77 -10.25 -2.38
N LYS A 18 17.56 -11.20 -2.89
CA LYS A 18 18.99 -11.35 -2.54
C LYS A 18 19.24 -11.28 -1.02
N ASN A 19 18.42 -12.01 -0.27
CA ASN A 19 18.46 -12.09 1.19
C ASN A 19 18.15 -10.79 1.96
N ARG A 20 17.64 -9.73 1.31
CA ARG A 20 17.17 -8.50 1.96
C ARG A 20 15.65 -8.37 1.86
N PHE A 21 15.01 -7.93 2.94
CA PHE A 21 13.58 -7.67 2.95
C PHE A 21 13.27 -6.34 2.27
N GLN A 22 12.22 -6.30 1.48
CA GLN A 22 11.76 -5.11 0.78
C GLN A 22 10.27 -5.20 0.46
N VAL A 23 9.69 -4.08 0.06
CA VAL A 23 8.39 -4.06 -0.60
C VAL A 23 8.63 -3.97 -2.09
N VAL A 24 7.93 -4.80 -2.87
CA VAL A 24 7.83 -4.62 -4.32
C VAL A 24 6.46 -4.02 -4.59
N GLU A 25 6.44 -2.79 -5.10
CA GLU A 25 5.18 -2.06 -5.34
C GLU A 25 4.37 -2.71 -6.46
N TYR A 26 3.03 -2.59 -6.42
CA TYR A 26 2.18 -3.25 -7.42
C TYR A 26 2.44 -2.78 -8.86
N SER A 27 2.96 -1.56 -9.03
CA SER A 27 3.34 -1.01 -10.34
C SER A 27 4.67 -1.56 -10.87
N GLU A 28 5.44 -2.26 -10.03
CA GLU A 28 6.79 -2.76 -10.34
C GLU A 28 6.88 -4.29 -10.35
N ILE A 29 5.83 -4.99 -9.88
CA ILE A 29 5.73 -6.45 -9.93
C ILE A 29 5.25 -6.94 -11.30
N SER A 30 5.86 -8.00 -11.83
CA SER A 30 5.38 -8.61 -13.08
C SER A 30 4.08 -9.40 -12.86
N SER A 31 3.22 -9.44 -13.89
CA SER A 31 1.96 -10.19 -13.86
C SER A 31 2.16 -11.66 -13.48
N ASP A 32 3.18 -12.30 -14.06
CA ASP A 32 3.52 -13.69 -13.76
C ASP A 32 3.83 -13.86 -12.27
N THR A 33 4.67 -12.99 -11.69
CA THR A 33 5.02 -13.04 -10.27
C THR A 33 3.80 -12.81 -9.38
N ALA A 34 2.95 -11.84 -9.72
CA ALA A 34 1.75 -11.51 -8.96
C ALA A 34 0.70 -12.64 -8.95
N ARG A 35 0.68 -13.48 -10.00
CA ARG A 35 -0.26 -14.61 -10.16
C ARG A 35 0.29 -15.94 -9.68
N ARG A 36 1.57 -16.02 -9.27
CA ARG A 36 2.15 -17.27 -8.74
C ARG A 36 1.43 -17.70 -7.47
N CYS A 37 1.05 -18.98 -7.43
CA CYS A 37 0.45 -19.61 -6.26
C CYS A 37 1.39 -20.63 -5.61
N LYS A 38 1.17 -20.88 -4.32
CA LYS A 38 1.67 -22.02 -3.56
C LYS A 38 0.87 -23.28 -3.95
N PRO A 39 1.33 -24.49 -3.55
CA PRO A 39 0.59 -25.74 -3.83
C PRO A 39 -0.85 -25.79 -3.27
N ASP A 40 -1.14 -25.02 -2.22
CA ASP A 40 -2.47 -24.91 -1.60
C ASP A 40 -3.43 -23.96 -2.36
N GLY A 41 -2.96 -23.34 -3.45
CA GLY A 41 -3.72 -22.40 -4.27
C GLY A 41 -3.65 -20.94 -3.79
N GLU A 42 -3.04 -20.66 -2.64
CA GLU A 42 -2.84 -19.28 -2.19
C GLU A 42 -1.77 -18.56 -3.00
N LEU A 43 -1.87 -17.23 -3.10
CA LEU A 43 -0.80 -16.44 -3.72
C LEU A 43 0.53 -16.64 -2.97
N LEU A 44 1.59 -16.86 -3.73
CA LEU A 44 2.95 -16.99 -3.19
C LEU A 44 3.39 -15.69 -2.53
N PHE A 45 3.07 -14.55 -3.15
CA PHE A 45 3.31 -13.21 -2.62
C PHE A 45 2.01 -12.61 -2.11
N ASN A 46 1.57 -13.08 -0.93
CA ASN A 46 0.30 -12.69 -0.30
C ASN A 46 0.45 -11.65 0.82
N ALA A 47 1.67 -11.26 1.22
CA ALA A 47 1.91 -10.31 2.31
C ALA A 47 1.71 -8.85 1.85
N GLY A 48 0.46 -8.40 1.77
CA GLY A 48 0.09 -7.05 1.33
C GLY A 48 0.50 -5.96 2.32
N ASN A 49 1.33 -5.02 1.86
CA ASN A 49 1.80 -3.87 2.63
C ASN A 49 0.66 -2.85 2.84
N ILE A 50 0.28 -2.62 4.09
CA ILE A 50 -0.78 -1.66 4.46
C ILE A 50 -0.23 -0.33 4.96
N CYS A 51 1.07 -0.06 4.75
CA CYS A 51 1.77 1.14 5.23
C CYS A 51 1.67 1.36 6.75
N ASN A 52 1.66 0.27 7.52
CA ASN A 52 1.77 0.29 8.98
C ASN A 52 3.05 -0.45 9.37
N HIS A 53 4.03 0.29 9.88
CA HIS A 53 5.39 -0.18 10.12
C HIS A 53 5.84 0.15 11.54
N PHE A 54 6.68 -0.72 12.10
CA PHE A 54 7.34 -0.50 13.38
C PHE A 54 8.83 -0.26 13.15
N PHE A 55 9.36 0.81 13.73
CA PHE A 55 10.78 1.12 13.71
C PHE A 55 11.27 1.43 15.11
N SER A 56 12.43 0.87 15.49
CA SER A 56 13.14 1.35 16.68
C SER A 56 13.78 2.71 16.39
N VAL A 57 13.91 3.56 17.42
CA VAL A 57 14.54 4.88 17.29
C VAL A 57 15.98 4.75 16.77
N ASN A 58 16.75 3.80 17.29
CA ASN A 58 18.13 3.55 16.86
C ASN A 58 18.23 3.17 15.37
N PHE A 59 17.24 2.44 14.85
CA PHE A 59 17.19 2.12 13.42
C PHE A 59 16.95 3.37 12.58
N LEU A 60 16.00 4.22 12.98
CA LEU A 60 15.72 5.47 12.27
C LEU A 60 16.93 6.41 12.27
N GLN A 61 17.62 6.53 13.40
CA GLN A 61 18.83 7.33 13.50
C GLN A 61 19.91 6.84 12.52
N ALA A 62 20.20 5.54 12.51
CA ALA A 62 21.17 4.95 11.58
C ALA A 62 20.76 5.17 10.11
N VAL A 63 19.48 5.03 9.77
CA VAL A 63 19.01 5.31 8.41
C VAL A 63 19.25 6.76 8.02
N CYS A 64 18.96 7.71 8.90
CA CYS A 64 19.15 9.14 8.64
C CYS A 64 20.62 9.53 8.52
N GLU A 65 21.50 8.94 9.33
CA GLU A 65 22.93 9.26 9.35
C GLU A 65 23.70 8.54 8.24
N ASP A 66 23.40 7.26 8.00
CA ASP A 66 24.26 6.38 7.18
C ASP A 66 23.63 6.02 5.82
N ASN A 67 22.30 5.95 5.69
CA ASN A 67 21.67 5.29 4.53
C ASN A 67 20.71 6.18 3.71
N GLU A 68 20.40 7.40 4.14
CA GLU A 68 19.40 8.26 3.47
C GLU A 68 19.75 8.53 2.00
N ASN A 69 21.05 8.70 1.72
CA ASN A 69 21.60 8.90 0.38
C ASN A 69 21.55 7.64 -0.52
N GLU A 70 21.38 6.45 0.06
CA GLU A 70 21.24 5.20 -0.69
C GLU A 70 19.78 4.95 -1.17
N LEU A 71 18.81 5.67 -0.61
CA LEU A 71 17.41 5.57 -1.01
C LEU A 71 17.23 6.05 -2.45
N ARG A 72 16.59 5.22 -3.25
CA ARG A 72 16.41 5.48 -4.69
C ARG A 72 15.18 6.33 -4.94
N TYR A 73 15.25 7.12 -6.00
CA TYR A 73 14.06 7.78 -6.54
C TYR A 73 13.28 6.81 -7.43
N HIS A 74 12.01 6.65 -7.13
CA HIS A 74 11.00 6.05 -8.00
C HIS A 74 10.47 7.12 -8.95
N VAL A 75 10.32 6.75 -10.22
CA VAL A 75 9.95 7.67 -11.30
C VAL A 75 8.50 7.46 -11.68
N ALA A 76 7.66 8.48 -11.48
CA ALA A 76 6.28 8.48 -11.96
C ALA A 76 6.12 9.48 -13.11
N LYS A 77 5.74 8.98 -14.30
CA LYS A 77 5.37 9.85 -15.44
C LYS A 77 4.03 10.52 -15.16
N LYS A 78 3.97 11.85 -15.23
CA LYS A 78 2.77 12.64 -14.90
C LYS A 78 2.43 13.64 -16.01
N LYS A 79 1.15 14.00 -16.06
CA LYS A 79 0.63 15.15 -16.80
C LYS A 79 0.67 16.34 -15.84
N ILE A 80 1.70 17.16 -15.93
CA ILE A 80 2.00 18.24 -14.99
C ILE A 80 1.57 19.56 -15.63
N PRO A 81 0.54 20.25 -15.12
CA PRO A 81 0.17 21.58 -15.61
C PRO A 81 1.38 22.51 -15.57
N CYS A 82 1.66 23.19 -16.68
CA CYS A 82 2.83 24.05 -16.82
C CYS A 82 2.52 25.30 -17.65
N LEU A 83 3.44 26.26 -17.69
CA LEU A 83 3.37 27.38 -18.62
C LEU A 83 3.93 26.94 -19.98
N GLY A 84 3.20 27.25 -21.05
CA GLY A 84 3.69 27.12 -22.42
C GLY A 84 4.70 28.21 -22.76
N GLU A 85 5.39 28.06 -23.89
CA GLU A 85 6.42 29.02 -24.36
C GLU A 85 5.88 30.45 -24.55
N ASN A 86 4.59 30.58 -24.84
CA ASN A 86 3.89 31.86 -24.96
C ASN A 86 3.43 32.46 -23.62
N GLY A 87 3.81 31.86 -22.49
CA GLY A 87 3.38 32.26 -21.15
C GLY A 87 1.94 31.88 -20.80
N VAL A 88 1.22 31.16 -21.67
CA VAL A 88 -0.15 30.71 -21.41
C VAL A 88 -0.12 29.39 -20.65
N LYS A 89 -0.92 29.28 -19.60
CA LYS A 89 -1.02 28.06 -18.78
C LYS A 89 -1.67 26.92 -19.58
N ILE A 90 -1.02 25.76 -19.56
CA ILE A 90 -1.53 24.51 -20.11
C ILE A 90 -1.96 23.64 -18.93
N GLU A 91 -3.28 23.50 -18.75
CA GLU A 91 -3.85 22.75 -17.61
C GLU A 91 -3.88 21.23 -17.83
N SER A 92 -3.79 20.77 -19.08
CA SER A 92 -3.96 19.36 -19.41
C SER A 92 -3.16 18.95 -20.63
N HIS A 93 -2.52 17.80 -20.53
CA HIS A 93 -1.66 17.24 -21.57
C HIS A 93 -2.24 15.90 -22.08
N LYS A 94 -2.10 15.64 -23.39
CA LYS A 94 -2.52 14.36 -23.98
C LYS A 94 -1.65 13.20 -23.48
N GLU A 95 -0.34 13.41 -23.46
CA GLU A 95 0.67 12.48 -22.96
C GLU A 95 1.40 13.05 -21.73
N PRO A 96 2.04 12.21 -20.90
CA PRO A 96 2.90 12.69 -19.81
C PRO A 96 4.00 13.63 -20.32
N ASN A 97 4.12 14.81 -19.71
CA ASN A 97 5.08 15.87 -20.08
C ASN A 97 6.19 16.06 -19.04
N GLY A 98 6.21 15.24 -17.98
CA GLY A 98 7.27 15.30 -16.98
C GLY A 98 7.28 14.08 -16.06
N ILE A 99 8.23 14.09 -15.14
CA ILE A 99 8.40 13.06 -14.12
C ILE A 99 8.29 13.65 -12.72
N LYS A 100 7.72 12.87 -11.81
CA LYS A 100 7.78 13.09 -10.37
C LYS A 100 8.76 12.07 -9.79
N LEU A 101 9.70 12.54 -8.97
CA LEU A 101 10.61 11.69 -8.22
C LEU A 101 10.06 11.52 -6.80
N GLU A 102 9.96 10.28 -6.33
CA GLU A 102 9.44 9.93 -5.01
C GLU A 102 10.39 8.93 -4.34
N LYS A 103 10.65 9.06 -3.04
CA LYS A 103 11.25 7.99 -2.21
C LYS A 103 10.11 7.30 -1.47
N PHE A 104 10.16 5.98 -1.29
CA PHE A 104 9.15 5.27 -0.50
C PHE A 104 9.65 4.97 0.90
N VAL A 105 8.77 5.13 1.89
CA VAL A 105 9.11 4.97 3.32
C VAL A 105 9.63 3.56 3.65
N PHE A 106 9.20 2.55 2.90
CA PHE A 106 9.57 1.15 3.09
C PHE A 106 10.87 0.75 2.38
N ASP A 107 11.48 1.64 1.59
CA ASP A 107 12.78 1.39 0.95
C ASP A 107 13.93 1.29 1.95
N VAL A 108 13.66 1.61 3.21
CA VAL A 108 14.60 1.44 4.33
C VAL A 108 14.69 -0.02 4.82
N PHE A 109 13.72 -0.88 4.49
CA PHE A 109 13.67 -2.27 4.99
C PHE A 109 14.94 -3.09 4.72
N PRO A 110 15.61 -2.95 3.55
CA PRO A 110 16.86 -3.66 3.28
C PRO A 110 18.01 -3.34 4.25
N PHE A 111 17.94 -2.22 4.97
CA PHE A 111 18.94 -1.82 5.97
C PHE A 111 18.71 -2.44 7.35
N SER A 112 17.55 -3.06 7.58
CA SER A 112 17.26 -3.67 8.88
C SER A 112 18.09 -4.92 9.14
N LYS A 113 18.65 -5.01 10.35
CA LYS A 113 19.34 -6.21 10.86
C LYS A 113 18.36 -7.31 11.30
N THR A 114 17.19 -6.91 11.78
CA THR A 114 16.14 -7.80 12.28
C THR A 114 14.79 -7.35 11.72
N PHE A 115 14.12 -8.23 10.99
CA PHE A 115 12.87 -7.89 10.32
C PHE A 115 11.79 -8.92 10.66
N ALA A 116 10.60 -8.43 11.01
CA ALA A 116 9.44 -9.25 11.30
C ALA A 116 8.23 -8.76 10.49
N VAL A 117 7.35 -9.70 10.14
CA VAL A 117 6.09 -9.41 9.44
C VAL A 117 4.96 -9.89 10.34
N TRP A 118 4.01 -8.99 10.60
CA TRP A 118 2.81 -9.30 11.39
C TRP A 118 1.59 -9.26 10.48
N GLU A 119 0.92 -10.40 10.30
CA GLU A 119 -0.32 -10.49 9.52
C GLU A 119 -1.53 -10.22 10.42
N VAL A 120 -2.44 -9.37 9.95
CA VAL A 120 -3.70 -9.01 10.64
C VAL A 120 -4.89 -9.29 9.74
N LYS A 121 -6.08 -9.38 10.35
CA LYS A 121 -7.33 -9.48 9.62
C LYS A 121 -7.67 -8.15 8.96
N ARG A 122 -7.95 -8.19 7.66
CA ARG A 122 -8.25 -6.99 6.86
C ARG A 122 -9.46 -6.25 7.39
N GLU A 123 -10.52 -6.99 7.70
CA GLU A 123 -11.78 -6.43 8.17
C GLU A 123 -11.68 -5.75 9.54
N GLU A 124 -10.63 -6.03 10.31
CA GLU A 124 -10.37 -5.41 11.62
C GLU A 124 -9.43 -4.20 11.51
N GLU A 125 -8.47 -4.21 10.58
CA GLU A 125 -7.34 -3.25 10.59
C GLU A 125 -7.08 -2.50 9.27
N PHE A 126 -7.79 -2.81 8.17
CA PHE A 126 -7.49 -2.18 6.87
C PHE A 126 -8.72 -1.98 5.97
N SER A 127 -9.19 -0.73 5.91
CA SER A 127 -10.17 -0.24 4.91
C SER A 127 -9.70 1.11 4.35
N PRO A 128 -8.88 1.12 3.28
CA PRO A 128 -8.24 2.34 2.79
C PRO A 128 -9.23 3.25 2.05
N LEU A 129 -8.96 4.55 2.09
CA LEU A 129 -9.65 5.57 1.28
C LEU A 129 -8.71 6.04 0.16
N LYS A 130 -9.04 5.72 -1.08
CA LYS A 130 -8.21 6.01 -2.27
C LYS A 130 -8.97 6.69 -3.41
N THR A 131 -10.27 6.47 -3.52
CA THR A 131 -11.10 6.98 -4.62
C THR A 131 -12.33 7.72 -4.08
N SER A 132 -12.85 8.68 -4.85
CA SER A 132 -14.04 9.46 -4.45
C SER A 132 -15.34 8.67 -4.62
N GLU A 133 -15.51 8.02 -5.76
CA GLU A 133 -16.65 7.19 -6.13
C GLU A 133 -16.18 6.00 -6.98
N GLY A 134 -16.93 4.89 -6.96
CA GLY A 134 -16.59 3.67 -7.69
C GLY A 134 -16.73 2.41 -6.84
N SER A 135 -16.03 1.35 -7.24
CA SER A 135 -16.26 0.00 -6.71
C SER A 135 -15.50 -0.34 -5.42
N LYS A 136 -14.32 0.26 -5.15
CA LYS A 136 -13.46 -0.07 -4.00
C LYS A 136 -12.78 1.17 -3.42
N ASP A 137 -12.41 1.08 -2.14
CA ASP A 137 -11.61 2.08 -1.41
C ASP A 137 -12.19 3.51 -1.45
N THR A 138 -13.50 3.62 -1.21
CA THR A 138 -14.29 4.86 -1.23
C THR A 138 -14.74 5.26 0.19
N PRO A 139 -15.26 6.48 0.41
CA PRO A 139 -15.85 6.86 1.70
C PRO A 139 -16.97 5.91 2.14
N ALA A 140 -17.74 5.37 1.19
CA ALA A 140 -18.82 4.42 1.44
C ALA A 140 -18.28 3.06 1.95
N THR A 141 -17.21 2.54 1.35
CA THR A 141 -16.60 1.28 1.82
C THR A 141 -15.97 1.45 3.20
N CYS A 142 -15.25 2.55 3.45
CA CYS A 142 -14.68 2.83 4.77
C CYS A 142 -15.76 2.91 5.86
N ARG A 143 -16.86 3.64 5.61
CA ARG A 143 -17.98 3.73 6.55
C ARG A 143 -18.61 2.37 6.82
N ARG A 144 -18.90 1.62 5.76
CA ARG A 144 -19.48 0.27 5.86
C ARG A 144 -18.58 -0.65 6.69
N ASP A 145 -17.29 -0.68 6.42
CA ASP A 145 -16.34 -1.60 7.06
C ASP A 145 -16.17 -1.26 8.55
N LEU A 146 -16.09 0.04 8.89
CA LEU A 146 -16.04 0.50 10.27
C LEU A 146 -17.33 0.15 11.04
N MET A 147 -18.50 0.40 10.44
CA MET A 147 -19.79 0.03 11.03
C MET A 147 -19.90 -1.49 11.21
N ALA A 148 -19.42 -2.28 10.25
CA ALA A 148 -19.39 -3.73 10.34
C ALA A 148 -18.47 -4.20 11.48
N GLN A 149 -17.30 -3.57 11.67
CA GLN A 149 -16.40 -3.87 12.78
C GLN A 149 -17.05 -3.59 14.14
N HIS A 150 -17.64 -2.41 14.33
CA HIS A 150 -18.35 -2.08 15.57
C HIS A 150 -19.54 -3.02 15.81
N SER A 151 -20.26 -3.41 14.76
CA SER A 151 -21.34 -4.40 14.86
C SER A 151 -20.82 -5.77 15.31
N ARG A 152 -19.64 -6.20 14.83
CA ARG A 152 -18.99 -7.44 15.29
C ARG A 152 -18.64 -7.35 16.78
N TRP A 153 -18.04 -6.24 17.23
CA TRP A 153 -17.70 -6.03 18.64
C TRP A 153 -18.94 -6.05 19.56
N LEU A 154 -20.01 -5.35 19.18
CA LEU A 154 -21.27 -5.34 19.96
C LEU A 154 -21.87 -6.75 20.08
N LYS A 155 -21.93 -7.50 18.97
CA LYS A 155 -22.41 -8.89 18.97
C LYS A 155 -21.54 -9.80 19.85
N GLN A 156 -20.23 -9.65 19.81
CA GLN A 156 -19.30 -10.39 20.67
C GLN A 156 -19.49 -10.05 22.16
N ALA A 157 -19.93 -8.83 22.48
CA ALA A 157 -20.27 -8.41 23.82
C ALA A 157 -21.71 -8.81 24.26
N GLY A 158 -22.44 -9.56 23.45
CA GLY A 158 -23.80 -10.03 23.76
C GLY A 158 -24.92 -9.03 23.42
N VAL A 159 -24.62 -7.95 22.69
CA VAL A 159 -25.62 -6.95 22.27
C VAL A 159 -26.23 -7.37 20.94
N GLU A 160 -27.57 -7.35 20.87
CA GLU A 160 -28.28 -7.52 19.61
C GLU A 160 -28.18 -6.22 18.78
N VAL A 161 -27.62 -6.33 17.57
CA VAL A 161 -27.48 -5.19 16.66
C VAL A 161 -28.60 -5.26 15.62
N PRO A 162 -29.59 -4.34 15.66
CA PRO A 162 -30.69 -4.34 14.72
C PRO A 162 -30.18 -4.16 13.28
N TYR A 163 -30.64 -5.03 12.39
CA TYR A 163 -30.25 -5.03 10.98
C TYR A 163 -30.79 -3.78 10.28
N THR A 164 -29.91 -2.87 9.87
CA THR A 164 -30.30 -1.71 9.06
C THR A 164 -29.78 -1.87 7.63
N ASN A 165 -30.68 -2.29 6.74
CA ASN A 165 -30.48 -2.25 5.28
C ASN A 165 -30.59 -0.79 4.79
N LYS A 166 -29.58 0.04 5.01
CA LYS A 166 -29.50 1.37 4.40
C LYS A 166 -28.16 1.58 3.71
#